data_AF-A0A4R0KBM1-F1
#
_entry.id   AF-A0A4R0KBM1-F1
#
_cell.length_a   1.000
_cell.length_b   1.000
_cell.length_c   1.000
_cell.angle_alpha   90.00
_cell.angle_beta   90.00
_cell.angle_gamma   90.00
#
_symmetry.space_group_name_H-M   'P 1'
#
loop_
_entity.id
_entity.type
_entity.pdbx_description
1 polymer ?
#
loop_
_entity_poly.entity_id
_entity_poly.type
_entity_poly.pdbx_seq_one_letter_code
_entity_poly.pdbx_strand_id
1 'polypeptide(L)'
;MVEPIIQRGIKIAGENPMIILYRPGGDDIVVLVSMWTARYSPVGSGRALLIWADPVGSGLGSDAPIGMYADNPEMAEYVWEHFYHDYDTIRGRGIETNPPIPARFVEVSDGDRFYRITCVTATTTIDLEWRDVLDTFQVVTHLTGFETSAIARPCAAASVHVNGIPAQGEPHHPEGWFGSSAALALAETWREI
;
A
#
# COMPACT_ATOMS: atom_id res chain seq x y z
N MET A 1 -31.87 4.04 -28.23
CA MET A 1 -31.38 2.67 -27.96
C MET A 1 -31.00 2.61 -26.50
N VAL A 2 -31.13 1.47 -25.83
CA VAL A 2 -30.55 1.27 -24.49
C VAL A 2 -29.09 0.90 -24.68
N GLU A 3 -28.17 1.53 -23.95
CA GLU A 3 -26.76 1.17 -23.99
C GLU A 3 -26.56 -0.25 -23.43
N PRO A 4 -25.69 -1.07 -24.04
CA PRO A 4 -25.49 -2.44 -23.59
C PRO A 4 -24.82 -2.46 -22.21
N ILE A 5 -25.47 -3.12 -21.24
CA ILE A 5 -24.89 -3.35 -19.92
C ILE A 5 -23.82 -4.44 -20.04
N ILE A 6 -22.56 -4.09 -19.80
CA ILE A 6 -21.44 -5.02 -19.77
C ILE A 6 -21.18 -5.40 -18.30
N GLN A 7 -21.19 -6.70 -18.00
CA GLN A 7 -20.85 -7.23 -16.68
C GLN A 7 -19.44 -7.85 -16.72
N ARG A 8 -18.64 -7.62 -15.68
CA ARG A 8 -17.30 -8.19 -15.50
C ARG A 8 -17.12 -8.65 -14.05
N GLY A 9 -16.33 -9.70 -13.84
CA GLY A 9 -15.96 -10.15 -12.49
C GLY A 9 -15.00 -9.17 -11.83
N ILE A 10 -15.14 -8.97 -10.52
CA ILE A 10 -14.23 -8.18 -9.69
C ILE A 10 -13.50 -9.14 -8.74
N LYS A 11 -12.19 -8.95 -8.57
CA LYS A 11 -11.32 -9.75 -7.68
C LYS A 11 -11.18 -9.09 -6.32
N ILE A 12 -10.94 -7.77 -6.29
CA ILE A 12 -10.97 -6.98 -5.07
C ILE A 12 -11.41 -5.54 -5.42
N ALA A 13 -12.12 -4.89 -4.49
CA ALA A 13 -12.49 -3.49 -4.60
C ALA A 13 -12.40 -2.79 -3.24
N GLY A 14 -11.86 -1.57 -3.24
CA GLY A 14 -11.41 -0.92 -2.02
C GLY A 14 -10.48 0.25 -2.26
N GLU A 15 -9.34 0.26 -1.58
CA GLU A 15 -8.30 1.28 -1.65
C GLU A 15 -6.91 0.61 -1.51
N ASN A 16 -5.91 1.08 -2.26
CA ASN A 16 -4.51 0.69 -2.12
C ASN A 16 -3.52 1.88 -1.94
N PRO A 17 -3.50 2.57 -0.79
CA PRO A 17 -2.44 3.52 -0.49
C PRO A 17 -1.05 2.85 -0.40
N MET A 18 -0.05 3.44 -1.07
CA MET A 18 1.32 2.93 -1.11
C MET A 18 2.36 3.98 -0.75
N ILE A 19 3.45 3.56 -0.11
CA ILE A 19 4.65 4.37 0.11
C ILE A 19 5.87 3.52 -0.25
N ILE A 20 6.71 4.02 -1.15
CA ILE A 20 8.07 3.52 -1.32
C ILE A 20 9.02 4.68 -0.97
N LEU A 21 9.85 4.47 0.06
CA LEU A 21 10.91 5.39 0.45
C LEU A 21 12.26 4.87 -0.04
N TYR A 22 13.06 5.77 -0.57
CA TYR A 22 14.39 5.53 -1.10
C TYR A 22 15.45 6.17 -0.21
N ARG A 23 16.69 5.64 -0.24
CA ARG A 23 17.81 6.29 0.46
C ARG A 23 18.04 7.67 -0.15
N PRO A 24 18.18 8.74 0.65
CA PRO A 24 18.34 10.09 0.12
C PRO A 24 19.50 10.19 -0.88
N GLY A 25 19.20 10.69 -2.08
CA GLY A 25 20.16 10.79 -3.18
C GLY A 25 20.56 9.48 -3.89
N GLY A 26 19.76 8.41 -3.82
CA GLY A 26 19.99 7.18 -4.58
C GLY A 26 18.76 6.26 -4.71
N ASP A 27 18.84 5.28 -5.61
CA ASP A 27 17.68 4.43 -5.99
C ASP A 27 17.45 3.20 -5.10
N ASP A 28 18.15 3.08 -3.97
CA ASP A 28 17.98 1.98 -3.03
C ASP A 28 16.69 2.16 -2.22
N ILE A 29 15.69 1.30 -2.45
CA ILE A 29 14.47 1.23 -1.62
C ILE A 29 14.86 0.84 -0.19
N VAL A 30 14.48 1.67 0.78
CA VAL A 30 14.72 1.46 2.22
C VAL A 30 13.43 1.17 3.01
N VAL A 31 12.26 1.58 2.50
CA VAL A 31 10.95 1.17 3.02
C VAL A 31 9.99 0.94 1.87
N LEU A 32 9.18 -0.11 1.97
CA LEU A 32 8.07 -0.39 1.07
C LEU A 32 6.82 -0.70 1.90
N VAL A 33 5.73 -0.01 1.59
CA VAL A 33 4.40 -0.14 2.18
C VAL A 33 3.36 -0.28 1.09
N SER A 34 2.49 -1.28 1.22
CA SER A 34 1.24 -1.40 0.50
C SER A 34 0.12 -1.66 1.50
N MET A 35 -0.80 -0.71 1.63
CA MET A 35 -1.95 -0.81 2.51
C MET A 35 -3.20 -1.11 1.70
N TRP A 36 -3.95 -2.13 2.09
CA TRP A 36 -5.21 -2.52 1.45
C TRP A 36 -6.36 -2.26 2.41
N THR A 37 -7.40 -1.57 1.93
CA THR A 37 -8.71 -1.52 2.59
C THR A 37 -9.74 -2.13 1.64
N ALA A 38 -10.03 -3.42 1.79
CA ALA A 38 -10.98 -4.13 0.94
C ALA A 38 -12.43 -3.91 1.44
N ARG A 39 -13.26 -3.29 0.60
CA ARG A 39 -14.73 -3.25 0.80
C ARG A 39 -15.42 -4.47 0.21
N TYR A 40 -14.81 -5.08 -0.81
CA TYR A 40 -15.22 -6.36 -1.38
C TYR A 40 -13.99 -7.20 -1.73
N SER A 41 -14.00 -8.46 -1.31
CA SER A 41 -13.17 -9.55 -1.83
C SER A 41 -13.91 -10.88 -1.66
N PRO A 42 -13.52 -11.96 -2.35
CA PRO A 42 -14.07 -13.31 -2.14
C PRO A 42 -13.93 -13.84 -0.71
N VAL A 43 -12.94 -13.35 0.05
CA VAL A 43 -12.65 -13.71 1.46
C VAL A 43 -13.14 -12.63 2.45
N GLY A 44 -14.13 -11.83 2.02
CA GLY A 44 -14.75 -10.78 2.83
C GLY A 44 -14.03 -9.43 2.79
N SER A 45 -14.55 -8.48 3.56
CA SER A 45 -13.95 -7.15 3.75
C SER A 45 -12.86 -7.17 4.83
N GLY A 46 -11.96 -6.20 4.81
CA GLY A 46 -10.98 -6.01 5.88
C GLY A 46 -9.88 -5.05 5.48
N ARG A 47 -8.79 -5.07 6.25
CA ARG A 47 -7.57 -4.31 6.03
C ARG A 47 -6.32 -5.16 6.18
N ALA A 48 -5.33 -4.90 5.32
CA ALA A 48 -4.04 -5.58 5.30
C ALA A 48 -2.92 -4.60 4.94
N LEU A 49 -1.91 -4.47 5.81
CA LEU A 49 -0.67 -3.75 5.55
C LEU A 49 0.42 -4.76 5.23
N LEU A 50 0.93 -4.73 4.00
CA LEU A 50 2.14 -5.41 3.57
C LEU A 50 3.29 -4.41 3.72
N ILE A 51 4.29 -4.74 4.54
CA ILE A 51 5.42 -3.84 4.81
C ILE A 51 6.76 -4.58 4.82
N TRP A 52 7.77 -3.92 4.27
CA TRP A 52 9.19 -4.26 4.43
C TRP A 52 9.98 -2.98 4.66
N ALA A 53 10.90 -3.00 5.62
CA ALA A 53 11.89 -1.95 5.83
C ALA A 53 13.29 -2.56 5.94
N ASP A 54 14.29 -1.92 5.33
CA ASP A 54 15.69 -2.31 5.48
C ASP A 54 16.18 -1.92 6.89
N PRO A 55 16.67 -2.85 7.72
CA PRO A 55 17.13 -2.54 9.08
C PRO A 55 18.17 -1.43 9.17
N VAL A 56 19.07 -1.32 8.18
CA VAL A 56 20.16 -0.35 8.19
C VAL A 56 19.77 0.91 7.40
N GLY A 57 19.23 0.73 6.20
CA GLY A 57 18.86 1.81 5.28
C GLY A 57 17.69 2.67 5.77
N SER A 58 16.73 2.09 6.49
CA SER A 58 15.65 2.85 7.15
C SER A 58 16.06 3.43 8.51
N GLY A 59 17.22 3.04 9.05
CA GLY A 59 17.65 3.43 10.40
C GLY A 59 16.83 2.85 11.57
N LEU A 60 15.84 1.98 11.30
CA LEU A 60 14.98 1.36 12.33
C LEU A 60 15.66 0.22 13.09
N GLY A 61 16.76 -0.34 12.60
CA GLY A 61 17.51 -1.41 13.26
C GLY A 61 16.65 -2.66 13.50
N SER A 62 16.62 -3.15 14.74
CA SER A 62 15.81 -4.31 15.14
C SER A 62 14.31 -4.08 15.06
N ASP A 63 13.86 -2.83 15.00
CA ASP A 63 12.44 -2.48 14.98
C ASP A 63 11.90 -2.38 13.55
N ALA A 64 12.74 -2.62 12.53
CA ALA A 64 12.35 -2.61 11.12
C ALA A 64 11.28 -3.68 10.82
N PRO A 65 10.05 -3.29 10.44
CA PRO A 65 8.96 -4.22 10.24
C PRO A 65 9.09 -4.95 8.90
N ILE A 66 8.79 -6.24 8.95
CA ILE A 66 8.71 -7.14 7.80
C ILE A 66 7.52 -8.05 8.01
N GLY A 67 6.59 -8.09 7.05
CA GLY A 67 5.45 -9.01 7.08
C GLY A 67 4.11 -8.37 6.73
N MET A 68 3.07 -9.15 6.96
CA MET A 68 1.68 -8.78 6.77
C MET A 68 1.02 -8.48 8.12
N TYR A 69 0.28 -7.39 8.20
CA TYR A 69 -0.48 -6.99 9.39
C TYR A 69 -1.94 -6.82 8.99
N ALA A 70 -2.89 -7.45 9.68
CA ALA A 70 -4.28 -7.49 9.18
C ALA A 70 -5.36 -7.59 10.27
N ASP A 71 -6.54 -7.03 9.99
CA ASP A 71 -7.76 -7.31 10.76
C ASP A 71 -8.58 -8.47 10.16
N ASN A 72 -8.32 -8.82 8.90
CA ASN A 72 -8.77 -10.03 8.21
C ASN A 72 -7.54 -10.75 7.61
N PRO A 73 -7.04 -11.84 8.23
CA PRO A 73 -5.83 -12.53 7.76
C PRO A 73 -6.05 -13.24 6.41
N GLU A 74 -7.23 -13.80 6.16
CA GLU A 74 -7.57 -14.44 4.87
C GLU A 74 -7.48 -13.43 3.72
N MET A 75 -7.84 -12.16 3.96
CA MET A 75 -7.70 -11.08 2.98
C MET A 75 -6.25 -10.70 2.71
N ALA A 76 -5.38 -10.69 3.74
CA ALA A 76 -3.95 -10.44 3.55
C ALA A 76 -3.27 -11.55 2.72
N GLU A 77 -3.58 -12.81 3.02
CA GLU A 77 -3.13 -13.97 2.25
C GLU A 77 -3.67 -13.93 0.82
N TYR A 78 -4.96 -13.62 0.63
CA TYR A 78 -5.56 -13.45 -0.69
C TYR A 78 -4.85 -12.36 -1.51
N VAL A 79 -4.55 -11.21 -0.89
CA VAL A 79 -3.82 -10.10 -1.53
C VAL A 79 -2.41 -10.50 -1.94
N TRP A 80 -1.70 -11.21 -1.06
CA TRP A 80 -0.35 -11.71 -1.36
C TRP A 80 -0.37 -12.65 -2.57
N GLU A 81 -1.15 -13.73 -2.50
CA GLU A 81 -1.18 -14.80 -3.51
C GLU A 81 -1.64 -14.30 -4.89
N HIS A 82 -2.55 -13.34 -4.96
CA HIS A 82 -3.15 -12.91 -6.23
C HIS A 82 -2.52 -11.66 -6.85
N PHE A 83 -1.94 -10.74 -6.07
CA PHE A 83 -1.44 -9.46 -6.61
C PHE A 83 0.06 -9.24 -6.40
N TYR A 84 0.68 -9.83 -5.37
CA TYR A 84 2.09 -9.57 -5.04
C TYR A 84 3.05 -10.75 -5.21
N HIS A 85 2.55 -11.99 -5.31
CA HIS A 85 3.40 -13.16 -5.56
C HIS A 85 4.35 -12.96 -6.75
N ASP A 86 3.87 -12.32 -7.83
CA ASP A 86 4.64 -12.06 -9.05
C ASP A 86 5.16 -10.61 -9.17
N TYR A 87 5.02 -9.78 -8.13
CA TYR A 87 5.44 -8.38 -8.18
C TYR A 87 6.89 -8.20 -7.70
N ASP A 88 7.81 -8.11 -8.65
CA ASP A 88 9.27 -8.10 -8.44
C ASP A 88 9.79 -7.06 -7.42
N THR A 89 9.09 -5.94 -7.23
CA THR A 89 9.52 -4.93 -6.23
C THR A 89 9.34 -5.42 -4.80
N ILE A 90 8.41 -6.34 -4.54
CA ILE A 90 8.13 -6.93 -3.21
C ILE A 90 8.66 -8.37 -3.08
N ARG A 91 8.56 -9.16 -4.14
CA ARG A 91 8.86 -10.59 -4.17
C ARG A 91 10.26 -10.91 -3.63
N GLY A 92 10.35 -11.88 -2.72
CA GLY A 92 11.62 -12.31 -2.13
C GLY A 92 12.20 -11.38 -1.05
N ARG A 93 11.47 -10.33 -0.64
CA ARG A 93 11.83 -9.51 0.54
C ARG A 93 11.46 -10.14 1.88
N GLY A 94 10.70 -11.24 1.87
CA GLY A 94 10.37 -12.04 3.05
C GLY A 94 9.12 -11.61 3.80
N ILE A 95 8.27 -10.76 3.21
CA ILE A 95 6.94 -10.38 3.75
C ILE A 95 6.06 -11.63 3.99
N GLU A 96 6.22 -12.62 3.11
CA GLU A 96 5.53 -13.90 3.07
C GLU A 96 6.03 -14.95 4.07
N THR A 97 7.14 -14.69 4.76
CA THR A 97 7.82 -15.72 5.57
C THR A 97 7.08 -16.08 6.86
N ASN A 98 6.11 -15.26 7.28
CA ASN A 98 5.35 -15.44 8.49
C ASN A 98 3.84 -15.23 8.22
N PRO A 99 2.94 -15.90 8.95
CA PRO A 99 1.49 -15.65 8.85
C PRO A 99 1.13 -14.19 9.17
N PRO A 100 0.00 -13.67 8.66
CA PRO A 100 -0.46 -12.32 8.97
C PRO A 100 -0.60 -12.07 10.47
N ILE A 101 -0.02 -10.97 10.94
CA ILE A 101 -0.04 -10.53 12.33
C ILE A 101 -1.38 -9.81 12.60
N PRO A 102 -2.16 -10.24 13.61
CA PRO A 102 -3.40 -9.55 13.97
C PRO A 102 -3.17 -8.08 14.34
N ALA A 103 -3.88 -7.19 13.65
CA ALA A 103 -3.73 -5.75 13.77
C ALA A 103 -5.09 -5.03 13.81
N ARG A 104 -5.07 -3.76 14.19
CA ARG A 104 -6.20 -2.82 14.10
C ARG A 104 -5.75 -1.54 13.41
N PHE A 105 -6.66 -0.93 12.67
CA PHE A 105 -6.37 0.24 11.84
C PHE A 105 -7.23 1.44 12.22
N VAL A 106 -6.59 2.58 12.47
CA VAL A 106 -7.23 3.89 12.58
C VAL A 106 -6.81 4.72 11.38
N GLU A 107 -7.74 5.49 10.82
CA GLU A 107 -7.54 6.27 9.61
C GLU A 107 -8.05 7.70 9.84
N VAL A 108 -7.27 8.70 9.44
CA VAL A 108 -7.58 10.12 9.61
C VAL A 108 -7.06 10.89 8.39
N SER A 109 -7.89 11.77 7.81
CA SER A 109 -7.49 12.64 6.69
C SER A 109 -8.02 14.06 6.86
N ASP A 110 -7.32 15.04 6.28
CA ASP A 110 -7.71 16.45 6.20
C ASP A 110 -7.64 16.92 4.74
N GLY A 111 -8.49 16.32 3.90
CA GLY A 111 -8.62 16.64 2.48
C GLY A 111 -7.33 16.43 1.68
N ASP A 112 -6.71 17.52 1.25
CA ASP A 112 -5.47 17.56 0.46
C ASP A 112 -4.19 17.75 1.31
N ARG A 113 -4.33 18.01 2.62
CA ARG A 113 -3.16 18.27 3.49
C ARG A 113 -2.43 16.99 3.88
N PHE A 114 -3.17 16.03 4.43
CA PHE A 114 -2.62 14.74 4.83
C PHE A 114 -3.67 13.64 4.80
N TYR A 115 -3.16 12.42 4.67
CA TYR A 115 -3.88 11.17 4.91
C TYR A 115 -2.98 10.32 5.81
N ARG A 116 -3.54 9.73 6.87
CA ARG A 116 -2.79 8.96 7.86
C ARG A 116 -3.51 7.67 8.23
N ILE A 117 -2.75 6.58 8.30
CA ILE A 117 -3.20 5.27 8.75
C ILE A 117 -2.28 4.80 9.87
N THR A 118 -2.84 4.49 11.04
CA THR A 118 -2.12 3.90 12.17
C THR A 118 -2.51 2.43 12.28
N CYS A 119 -1.54 1.54 12.11
CA CYS A 119 -1.65 0.10 12.32
C CYS A 119 -1.13 -0.27 13.72
N VAL A 120 -1.95 -0.94 14.54
CA VAL A 120 -1.63 -1.29 15.93
C VAL A 120 -1.76 -2.79 16.16
N THR A 121 -0.69 -3.42 16.66
CA THR A 121 -0.68 -4.82 17.14
C THR A 121 -0.57 -4.87 18.68
N ALA A 122 -0.31 -6.05 19.24
CA ALA A 122 0.01 -6.19 20.67
C ALA A 122 1.37 -5.58 21.08
N THR A 123 2.30 -5.39 20.14
CA THR A 123 3.71 -5.01 20.41
C THR A 123 4.24 -3.86 19.56
N THR A 124 3.53 -3.49 18.49
CA THR A 124 4.03 -2.61 17.45
C THR A 124 2.95 -1.62 17.03
N THR A 125 3.31 -0.34 16.93
CA THR A 125 2.52 0.69 16.24
C THR A 125 3.27 1.13 14.99
N ILE A 126 2.60 1.13 13.85
CA ILE A 126 3.14 1.59 12.56
C ILE A 126 2.25 2.74 12.08
N ASP A 127 2.80 3.95 12.04
CA ASP A 127 2.11 5.14 11.53
C ASP A 127 2.57 5.45 10.11
N LEU A 128 1.62 5.44 9.18
CA LEU A 128 1.80 5.75 7.77
C LEU A 128 1.17 7.11 7.51
N GLU A 129 1.92 8.06 6.96
CA GLU A 129 1.37 9.37 6.61
C GLU A 129 1.81 9.78 5.20
N TRP A 130 0.85 10.26 4.42
CA TRP A 130 1.01 10.91 3.13
C TRP A 130 0.66 12.39 3.30
N ARG A 131 1.45 13.30 2.74
CA ARG A 131 1.27 14.75 2.84
C ARG A 131 1.48 15.44 1.50
N ASP A 132 0.98 16.67 1.40
CA ASP A 132 1.18 17.54 0.24
C ASP A 132 0.67 16.87 -1.04
N VAL A 133 -0.65 16.61 -1.07
CA VAL A 133 -1.32 15.93 -2.18
C VAL A 133 -1.22 16.75 -3.46
N LEU A 134 -0.83 16.09 -4.54
CA LEU A 134 -0.67 16.64 -5.88
C LEU A 134 -1.97 16.47 -6.70
N ASP A 135 -1.90 16.65 -8.02
CA ASP A 135 -3.06 16.52 -8.91
C ASP A 135 -3.78 15.16 -8.74
N THR A 136 -5.10 15.22 -8.55
CA THR A 136 -5.96 14.03 -8.42
C THR A 136 -6.55 13.65 -9.78
N PHE A 137 -6.41 12.38 -10.18
CA PHE A 137 -6.88 11.89 -11.47
C PHE A 137 -7.39 10.45 -11.39
N GLN A 138 -8.29 10.07 -12.31
CA GLN A 138 -8.61 8.65 -12.52
C GLN A 138 -7.52 8.01 -13.39
N VAL A 139 -7.12 6.79 -13.04
CA VAL A 139 -6.20 5.97 -13.81
C VAL A 139 -6.84 4.62 -14.16
N VAL A 140 -6.38 4.02 -15.26
CA VAL A 140 -6.55 2.61 -15.58
C VAL A 140 -5.17 2.05 -15.89
N THR A 141 -4.79 0.95 -15.25
CA THR A 141 -3.50 0.27 -15.45
C THR A 141 -3.72 -1.21 -15.78
N HIS A 142 -2.70 -1.83 -16.37
CA HIS A 142 -2.68 -3.27 -16.66
C HIS A 142 -1.44 -3.88 -16.00
N LEU A 143 -1.62 -4.42 -14.79
CA LEU A 143 -0.55 -4.92 -13.92
C LEU A 143 -0.77 -6.40 -13.62
N THR A 144 0.29 -7.22 -13.69
CA THR A 144 0.30 -8.65 -13.29
C THR A 144 -0.88 -9.51 -13.79
N GLY A 145 -1.46 -9.18 -14.96
CA GLY A 145 -2.60 -9.90 -15.55
C GLY A 145 -3.98 -9.33 -15.18
N PHE A 146 -4.02 -8.23 -14.43
CA PHE A 146 -5.23 -7.52 -14.02
C PHE A 146 -5.36 -6.18 -14.74
N GLU A 147 -6.60 -5.77 -15.03
CA GLU A 147 -6.94 -4.37 -15.22
C GLU A 147 -7.35 -3.78 -13.87
N THR A 148 -6.72 -2.67 -13.51
CA THR A 148 -6.99 -1.93 -12.28
C THR A 148 -7.47 -0.54 -12.66
N SER A 149 -8.50 -0.01 -11.97
CA SER A 149 -8.84 1.41 -12.04
C SER A 149 -8.96 1.99 -10.65
N ALA A 150 -8.44 3.20 -10.46
CA ALA A 150 -8.43 3.92 -9.19
C ALA A 150 -8.54 5.44 -9.41
N ILE A 151 -8.90 6.16 -8.35
CA ILE A 151 -8.61 7.59 -8.20
C ILE A 151 -7.23 7.71 -7.54
N ALA A 152 -6.23 8.08 -8.32
CA ALA A 152 -4.87 8.29 -7.85
C ALA A 152 -4.72 9.70 -7.27
N ARG A 153 -4.12 9.78 -6.07
CA ARG A 153 -3.72 11.02 -5.39
C ARG A 153 -2.24 10.90 -4.99
N PRO A 154 -1.30 11.14 -5.91
CA PRO A 154 0.13 11.19 -5.60
C PRO A 154 0.43 12.29 -4.60
N CYS A 155 1.47 12.11 -3.79
CA CYS A 155 1.83 12.99 -2.68
C CYS A 155 3.29 13.41 -2.78
N ALA A 156 3.61 14.67 -2.48
CA ALA A 156 4.99 15.18 -2.51
C ALA A 156 5.84 14.68 -1.33
N ALA A 157 5.20 14.29 -0.23
CA ALA A 157 5.86 13.76 0.94
C ALA A 157 5.12 12.56 1.53
N ALA A 158 5.87 11.65 2.13
CA ALA A 158 5.34 10.59 2.98
C ALA A 158 6.32 10.26 4.10
N SER A 159 5.84 9.60 5.14
CA SER A 159 6.66 9.13 6.26
C SER A 159 6.08 7.88 6.89
N VAL A 160 6.95 6.97 7.29
CA VAL A 160 6.62 5.77 8.05
C VAL A 160 7.30 5.89 9.42
N HIS A 161 6.56 5.70 10.50
CA HIS A 161 7.11 5.62 11.85
C HIS A 161 6.77 4.27 12.47
N VAL A 162 7.70 3.70 13.23
CA VAL A 162 7.52 2.43 13.92
C VAL A 162 7.82 2.64 15.40
N ASN A 163 6.83 2.39 16.25
CA ASN A 163 6.85 2.74 17.68
C ASN A 163 7.26 4.21 17.96
N GLY A 164 6.88 5.12 17.04
CA GLY A 164 7.24 6.54 17.08
C GLY A 164 8.62 6.89 16.50
N ILE A 165 9.44 5.91 16.12
CA ILE A 165 10.74 6.13 15.48
C ILE A 165 10.52 6.33 13.97
N PRO A 166 10.93 7.48 13.37
CA PRO A 166 10.80 7.69 11.93
C PRO A 166 11.77 6.81 11.16
N ALA A 167 11.28 6.16 10.10
CA ALA A 167 12.13 5.58 9.09
C ALA A 167 12.83 6.67 8.27
N GLN A 168 14.11 6.46 7.98
CA GLN A 168 14.87 7.28 7.04
C GLN A 168 14.49 6.93 5.60
N GLY A 169 14.43 7.96 4.75
CA GLY A 169 14.18 7.83 3.31
C GLY A 169 13.24 8.92 2.80
N GLU A 170 13.17 9.07 1.48
CA GLU A 170 12.33 10.04 0.80
C GLU A 170 11.55 9.39 -0.37
N PRO A 171 10.33 9.86 -0.71
CA PRO A 171 9.66 9.45 -1.93
C PRO A 171 10.44 9.90 -3.17
N HIS A 172 10.37 9.12 -4.24
CA HIS A 172 10.86 9.51 -5.56
C HIS A 172 9.71 10.06 -6.43
N HIS A 173 10.05 10.96 -7.34
CA HIS A 173 9.13 11.56 -8.32
C HIS A 173 9.51 11.17 -9.76
N PRO A 174 9.42 9.88 -10.14
CA PRO A 174 9.77 9.45 -11.49
C PRO A 174 8.70 9.85 -12.49
N GLU A 175 9.11 10.08 -13.74
CA GLU A 175 8.17 10.17 -14.86
C GLU A 175 7.41 8.84 -15.00
N GLY A 176 6.12 8.91 -15.33
CA GLY A 176 5.24 7.74 -15.41
C GLY A 176 4.42 7.49 -14.15
N TRP A 177 5.02 7.47 -12.93
CA TRP A 177 4.49 6.87 -11.66
C TRP A 177 3.03 6.40 -11.79
N PHE A 178 1.96 7.19 -11.57
CA PHE A 178 1.58 8.32 -10.69
C PHE A 178 2.42 9.61 -10.46
N GLY A 179 3.61 9.83 -10.99
CA GLY A 179 4.43 11.01 -10.63
C GLY A 179 4.95 11.09 -9.17
N SER A 180 4.66 10.09 -8.33
CA SER A 180 5.23 9.91 -7.00
C SER A 180 5.23 8.43 -6.61
N SER A 181 6.28 7.99 -5.90
CA SER A 181 6.35 6.67 -5.25
C SER A 181 5.56 6.60 -3.92
N ALA A 182 4.95 7.71 -3.51
CA ALA A 182 3.97 7.77 -2.45
C ALA A 182 2.63 8.29 -3.01
N ALA A 183 1.60 7.44 -2.99
CA ALA A 183 0.30 7.75 -3.56
C ALA A 183 -0.84 7.07 -2.81
N LEU A 184 -2.01 7.70 -2.79
CA LEU A 184 -3.27 7.07 -2.41
C LEU A 184 -3.94 6.55 -3.69
N ALA A 185 -4.22 5.25 -3.77
CA ALA A 185 -5.15 4.70 -4.76
C ALA A 185 -6.53 4.50 -4.10
N LEU A 186 -7.47 5.40 -4.36
CA LEU A 186 -8.79 5.40 -3.75
C LEU A 186 -9.85 4.85 -4.70
N ALA A 187 -10.92 4.26 -4.14
CA ALA A 187 -12.01 3.65 -4.92
C ALA A 187 -11.51 2.67 -6.00
N GLU A 188 -10.48 1.91 -5.66
CA GLU A 188 -9.78 1.02 -6.58
C GLU A 188 -10.58 -0.26 -6.84
N THR A 189 -10.58 -0.73 -8.09
CA THR A 189 -11.18 -2.01 -8.49
C THR A 189 -10.22 -2.80 -9.37
N TRP A 190 -9.98 -4.07 -9.01
CA TRP A 190 -9.17 -5.01 -9.79
C TRP A 190 -10.05 -6.07 -10.45
N ARG A 191 -9.76 -6.39 -11.71
CA ARG A 191 -10.35 -7.50 -12.47
C ARG A 191 -9.30 -8.20 -13.31
N GLU A 192 -9.46 -9.49 -13.57
CA GLU A 192 -8.64 -10.17 -14.58
C GLU A 192 -8.91 -9.59 -15.98
N ILE A 193 -7.91 -9.65 -16.85
CA ILE A 193 -7.95 -9.17 -18.25
C ILE A 193 -8.68 -10.15 -19.15
#